data_AF-A0A0G1QDL2-F1
#
_entry.id   AF-A0A0G1QDL2-F1
#
_cell.length_a   1.000
_cell.length_b   1.000
_cell.length_c   1.000
_cell.angle_alpha   90.00
_cell.angle_beta   90.00
_cell.angle_gamma   90.00
#
_symmetry.space_group_name_H-M   'P 1'
#
loop_
_entity.id
_entity.type
_entity.pdbx_description
1 polymer ?
#
loop_
_entity_poly.entity_id
_entity_poly.type
_entity_poly.pdbx_seq_one_letter_code
_entity_poly.pdbx_strand_id
1 'polypeptide(L)' 'MARRKLNIIRLLNPEMCLYCRFAKMADVEQQDGTEQRMIFCLRLDCDNWVSGSSEPISRVHVDGEREPRLLP' A
#
# COMPACT_ATOMS: atom_id res chain seq x y z
N MET A 1 -0.65 -1.72 -17.70
CA MET A 1 -1.56 -1.50 -16.56
C MET A 1 -1.55 -0.02 -16.22
N ALA A 2 -2.71 0.61 -16.03
CA ALA A 2 -2.76 1.99 -15.55
C ALA A 2 -2.06 2.05 -14.18
N ARG A 3 -1.09 2.96 -14.01
CA ARG A 3 -0.44 3.20 -12.71
C ARG A 3 -1.54 3.53 -11.71
N ARG A 4 -1.85 2.62 -10.79
CA ARG A 4 -2.80 2.88 -9.71
C ARG A 4 -2.23 4.04 -8.89
N LYS A 5 -2.97 5.15 -8.78
CA LYS A 5 -2.62 6.24 -7.87
C LYS A 5 -2.85 5.73 -6.45
N LEU A 6 -1.75 5.43 -5.77
CA LEU A 6 -1.76 4.96 -4.38
C LEU A 6 -1.31 6.10 -3.49
N ASN A 7 -1.86 6.14 -2.28
CA ASN A 7 -1.52 7.11 -1.26
C ASN A 7 -1.26 6.39 0.05
N ILE A 8 -0.36 6.93 0.87
CA ILE A 8 -0.22 6.58 2.28
C ILE A 8 -1.37 7.24 3.05
N ILE A 9 -1.99 6.46 3.92
CA ILE A 9 -3.11 6.86 4.75
C ILE A 9 -2.84 6.44 6.20
N ARG A 10 -3.41 7.14 7.17
CA ARG A 10 -3.38 6.71 8.57
C ARG A 10 -4.48 5.69 8.85
N LEU A 11 -4.18 4.72 9.71
CA LEU A 11 -5.12 3.70 10.14
C LEU A 11 -5.79 4.09 11.47
N LEU A 12 -7.06 3.72 11.63
CA LEU A 12 -7.77 3.86 12.90
C LEU A 12 -7.27 2.83 13.92
N ASN A 13 -7.12 1.58 13.51
CA ASN A 13 -6.56 0.50 14.31
C ASN A 13 -5.54 -0.33 13.50
N PRO A 14 -4.23 -0.07 13.65
CA PRO A 14 -3.18 -0.77 12.91
C PRO A 14 -3.13 -2.29 13.16
N GLU A 15 -3.43 -2.72 14.39
CA GLU A 15 -3.32 -4.13 14.78
C GLU A 15 -4.29 -5.01 13.98
N MET A 16 -5.51 -4.52 13.70
CA MET A 16 -6.47 -5.25 12.87
C MET A 16 -5.95 -5.55 11.47
N CYS A 17 -5.18 -4.61 10.90
CA CYS A 17 -4.63 -4.78 9.57
C CYS A 17 -3.53 -5.85 9.52
N LEU A 18 -2.82 -6.12 10.62
CA LEU A 18 -1.82 -7.19 10.69
C LEU A 18 -2.44 -8.60 10.55
N TYR A 19 -3.70 -8.75 10.95
CA TYR A 19 -4.45 -10.02 10.87
C TYR A 19 -5.44 -10.05 9.70
N CYS A 20 -5.52 -8.98 8.91
CA CYS A 20 -6.48 -8.87 7.81
C CYS A 20 -6.00 -9.69 6.61
N ARG A 21 -6.82 -10.64 6.13
CA ARG A 21 -6.50 -11.45 4.93
C ARG A 21 -6.33 -10.65 3.64
N PHE A 22 -6.80 -9.40 3.62
CA PHE A 22 -6.67 -8.49 2.48
C PHE A 22 -5.51 -7.51 2.63
N ALA A 23 -4.83 -7.51 3.78
CA ALA A 23 -3.62 -6.74 3.98
C ALA A 23 -2.42 -7.54 3.48
N LYS A 24 -1.50 -6.81 2.86
CA LYS A 24 -0.17 -7.30 2.50
C LYS A 24 0.87 -6.37 3.11
N MET A 25 2.12 -6.82 3.12
CA MET A 25 3.25 -5.93 3.37
C MET A 25 3.77 -5.39 2.04
N ALA A 26 4.29 -4.17 2.07
CA ALA A 26 4.90 -3.54 0.91
C ALA A 26 6.05 -2.62 1.32
N ASP A 27 7.03 -2.49 0.44
CA ASP A 27 8.05 -1.45 0.51
C ASP A 27 7.53 -0.24 -0.27
N VAL A 28 7.49 0.92 0.40
CA VAL A 28 6.90 2.15 -0.14
C VAL A 28 7.96 3.23 -0.18
N GLU A 29 8.19 3.78 -1.37
CA GLU A 29 9.05 4.96 -1.59
C GLU A 29 8.17 6.21 -1.58
N GLN A 30 8.42 7.11 -0.65
CA GLN A 30 7.74 8.40 -0.54
C GLN A 30 8.32 9.43 -1.53
N GLN A 31 7.69 10.60 -1.64
CA GLN A 31 8.14 11.65 -2.56
C GLN A 31 9.52 12.22 -2.22
N ASP A 32 9.94 12.13 -0.96
CA ASP A 32 11.26 12.57 -0.50
C ASP A 32 12.36 11.51 -0.73
N GLY A 33 12.02 10.37 -1.34
CA GLY A 33 12.91 9.25 -1.58
C GLY A 33 13.12 8.34 -0.37
N THR A 34 12.44 8.59 0.76
CA THR A 34 12.49 7.68 1.90
C THR A 34 11.72 6.40 1.59
N GLU A 35 12.31 5.26 1.97
CA GLU A 35 11.68 3.95 1.86
C GLU A 35 11.23 3.45 3.22
N GLN A 36 10.00 2.95 3.29
CA GLN A 36 9.44 2.39 4.52
C GLN A 36 8.63 1.12 4.23
N ARG A 37 8.75 0.16 5.15
CA ARG A 37 7.91 -1.03 5.18
C ARG A 37 6.53 -0.70 5.75
N MET A 38 5.48 -0.89 4.95
CA MET A 38 4.12 -0.48 5.31
C MET A 38 3.09 -1.58 5.00
N ILE A 39 1.90 -1.43 5.59
CA ILE A 39 0.75 -2.26 5.24
C ILE A 39 0.11 -1.73 3.96
N PHE A 40 -0.07 -2.63 3.00
CA PHE A 40 -0.79 -2.40 1.76
C PHE A 40 -2.19 -3.03 1.82
N CYS A 41 -3.23 -2.19 1.85
CA CYS A 41 -4.61 -2.64 1.86
C CYS A 41 -5.15 -2.82 0.44
N LEU A 42 -5.70 -4.00 0.13
CA LEU A 42 -6.29 -4.29 -1.18
C LEU A 42 -7.77 -3.85 -1.31
N ARG A 43 -8.40 -3.42 -0.20
CA ARG A 43 -9.80 -3.02 -0.18
C ARG A 43 -9.96 -1.53 -0.49
N LEU A 44 -10.79 -1.22 -1.49
CA LEU A 44 -11.18 0.16 -1.82
C LEU A 44 -12.31 0.69 -0.92
N ASP A 45 -12.97 -0.20 -0.19
CA ASP A 45 -14.10 0.03 0.71
C ASP A 45 -13.73 -0.23 2.19
N CYS A 46 -12.43 -0.20 2.51
CA CYS A 46 -11.95 -0.38 3.88
C CYS A 46 -12.40 0.81 4.74
N ASP A 47 -12.96 0.55 5.91
CA ASP A 47 -13.38 1.57 6.87
C ASP A 47 -12.32 1.86 7.95
N ASN A 48 -11.23 1.08 7.99
CA ASN A 48 -10.15 1.25 8.98
C ASN A 48 -9.17 2.40 8.68
N TRP A 49 -9.54 3.35 7.81
CA TRP A 49 -8.72 4.49 7.43
C TRP A 49 -9.20 5.81 8.04
N VAL A 50 -8.28 6.75 8.23
CA VAL A 50 -8.62 8.10 8.68
C VAL A 50 -8.89 8.99 7.47
N SER A 51 -10.14 9.43 7.33
CA SER A 51 -10.58 10.39 6.32
C SER A 51 -9.71 11.64 6.31
N GLY A 52 -9.29 12.10 5.14
CA GLY A 52 -8.49 13.32 4.98
C GLY A 52 -6.99 13.18 5.23
N SER A 53 -6.51 12.00 5.63
CA SER A 53 -5.07 11.67 5.58
C SER A 53 -4.76 11.04 4.22
N SER A 54 -3.89 11.67 3.42
CA SER A 54 -3.48 11.13 2.12
C SER A 54 -2.17 11.78 1.70
N GLU A 55 -1.11 10.98 1.67
CA GLU A 55 0.21 11.41 1.21
C GLU A 55 0.58 10.64 -0.06
N PRO A 56 1.03 11.31 -1.14
CA PRO A 56 1.35 10.63 -2.40
C PRO A 56 2.62 9.79 -2.26
N ILE A 57 2.69 8.69 -3.00
CA ILE A 57 3.90 7.84 -3.07
C ILE A 57 4.57 7.93 -4.44
N SER A 58 5.88 7.71 -4.45
CA SER A 58 6.68 7.59 -5.68
C SER A 58 6.58 6.18 -6.26
N ARG A 59 6.80 5.17 -5.41
CA ARG A 59 6.85 3.75 -5.79
C ARG A 59 6.29 2.86 -4.69
N VAL A 60 5.77 1.71 -5.09
CA VAL A 60 5.40 0.62 -4.19
C VAL A 60 5.87 -0.70 -4.75
N HIS A 61 6.38 -1.57 -3.87
CA HIS A 61 6.62 -2.98 -4.15
C HIS A 61 5.83 -3.83 -3.16
N VAL A 62 4.82 -4.56 -3.64
CA VAL A 62 3.93 -5.35 -2.78
C VAL A 62 4.37 -6.79 -2.74
N ASP A 63 4.47 -7.36 -1.54
CA ASP A 63 4.84 -8.76 -1.36
C ASP A 63 3.92 -9.72 -2.13
N GLY A 64 4.56 -10.66 -2.82
CA GLY A 64 3.87 -11.71 -3.56
C GLY A 64 3.11 -11.24 -4.79
N GLU A 65 3.20 -9.96 -5.17
CA GLU A 65 2.95 -9.58 -6.57
C GLU A 65 4.14 -10.09 -7.39
N ARG A 66 3.93 -11.18 -8.15
CA ARG A 66 4.87 -11.56 -9.20
C ARG A 66 4.93 -10.39 -10.18
N GLU A 67 6.12 -9.84 -10.41
CA GLU A 67 6.37 -9.01 -11.59
C GLU A 67 5.75 -9.73 -12.80
N PRO A 68 5.04 -9.01 -13.69
CA PRO A 68 4.59 -9.62 -14.92
C PRO A 68 5.84 -10.18 -15.60
N ARG A 69 5.93 -11.51 -15.71
CA ARG A 69 7.00 -12.13 -16.47
C ARG A 69 6.93 -11.47 -17.84
N LEU A 70 7.95 -10.69 -18.18
CA LEU A 70 8.23 -10.36 -19.56
C LEU A 70 8.52 -11.70 -20.22
N LEU A 71 7.46 -12.31 -20.76
CA LEU A 71 7.62 -13.44 -21.67
C LEU A 71 8.41 -12.88 -22.86
N PRO A 72 9.51 -13.54 -23.25
CA PRO A 72 10.29 -13.14 -24.42
C PRO A 72 9.43 -13.14 -25.69
#